data_AF-A0A2V7H8P0-F1
#
_entry.id   AF-A0A2V7H8P0-F1
#
_cell.length_a   1.000
_cell.length_b   1.000
_cell.length_c   1.000
_cell.angle_alpha   90.00
_cell.angle_beta   90.00
_cell.angle_gamma   90.00
#
_symmetry.space_group_name_H-M   'P 1'
#
loop_
_entity.id
_entity.type
_entity.pdbx_description
1 polymer ?
#
loop_
_entity_poly.entity_id
_entity_poly.type
_entity_poly.pdbx_seq_one_letter_code
_entity_poly.pdbx_strand_id
1 'polypeptide(L)'
;MRVYRTLDTDAAAKTDVMIRDMALDELRAARNLTQEQLAKALGVAQAAVSKMERRADMYISTLHTAIKAMGGDLEIRAVFPEGTVRIHQFRDIERAGRRPPKRRRT
;
A
#
# COMPACT_ATOMS: atom_id res chain seq x y z
N MET A 1 27.94 9.79 27.99
CA MET A 1 28.03 10.86 26.97
C MET A 1 28.02 10.17 25.60
N ARG A 2 26.87 10.13 24.92
CA ARG A 2 26.65 9.31 23.71
C ARG A 2 26.69 10.23 22.50
N VAL A 3 27.67 10.04 21.62
CA VAL A 3 27.86 10.80 20.38
C VAL A 3 27.79 9.78 19.24
N TYR A 4 26.67 9.74 18.51
CA TYR A 4 26.67 9.14 17.18
C TYR A 4 26.60 10.27 16.16
N ARG A 5 27.74 10.37 15.47
CA ARG A 5 28.08 11.32 14.42
C ARG A 5 27.23 11.04 13.18
N THR A 6 26.90 12.15 12.54
CA THR A 6 26.16 12.38 11.29
C THR A 6 26.26 11.29 10.22
N LEU A 7 25.11 10.93 9.65
CA LEU A 7 25.00 10.37 8.31
C LEU A 7 24.55 11.51 7.38
N ASP A 8 25.50 12.32 6.95
CA ASP A 8 25.39 13.22 5.79
C ASP A 8 25.17 12.32 4.54
N THR A 9 23.96 12.24 3.99
CA THR A 9 23.35 13.08 2.95
C THR A 9 24.08 13.11 1.59
N ASP A 10 23.26 13.08 0.53
CA ASP A 10 23.53 13.62 -0.81
C ASP A 10 24.35 12.80 -1.82
N ALA A 11 23.76 11.76 -2.41
CA ALA A 11 24.21 11.31 -3.76
C ALA A 11 23.19 10.49 -4.58
N ALA A 12 22.03 10.14 -4.02
CA ALA A 12 20.99 9.46 -4.76
C ALA A 12 19.68 10.25 -4.63
N ALA A 13 19.70 11.47 -5.19
CA ALA A 13 18.51 12.23 -5.55
C ALA A 13 17.72 11.49 -6.66
N LYS A 14 17.33 10.26 -6.36
CA LYS A 14 16.29 9.51 -7.06
C LYS A 14 15.04 10.34 -6.88
N THR A 15 14.64 11.03 -7.94
CA THR A 15 13.28 11.48 -8.28
C THR A 15 12.27 11.23 -7.16
N ASP A 16 12.39 12.00 -6.07
CA ASP A 16 11.48 11.95 -4.94
C ASP A 16 10.27 12.78 -5.38
N VAL A 17 9.41 12.15 -6.16
CA VAL A 17 8.04 12.63 -6.31
C VAL A 17 7.46 12.54 -4.91
N MET A 18 7.47 13.67 -4.20
CA MET A 18 6.91 13.83 -2.87
C MET A 18 5.40 13.51 -2.90
N ILE A 19 5.07 12.23 -2.81
CA ILE A 19 3.73 11.74 -2.49
C ILE A 19 3.61 11.88 -0.96
N ARG A 20 3.37 13.10 -0.50
CA ARG A 20 3.41 13.39 0.94
C ARG A 20 2.13 13.02 1.67
N ASP A 21 1.00 12.95 0.99
CA ASP A 21 -0.23 12.27 1.42
C ASP A 21 -1.15 12.24 0.19
N MET A 22 -1.37 11.07 -0.41
CA MET A 22 -2.26 10.93 -1.57
C MET A 22 -3.31 9.86 -1.28
N ALA A 23 -4.55 10.14 -1.66
CA ALA A 23 -5.59 9.13 -1.69
C ALA A 23 -5.27 8.05 -2.75
N LEU A 24 -5.85 6.85 -2.62
CA LEU A 24 -5.48 5.70 -3.47
C LEU A 24 -5.76 5.96 -4.97
N ASP A 25 -6.81 6.72 -5.29
CA ASP A 25 -7.16 7.14 -6.64
C ASP A 25 -6.13 8.11 -7.23
N GLU A 26 -5.65 9.06 -6.43
CA GLU A 26 -4.59 9.98 -6.81
C GLU A 26 -3.28 9.23 -7.06
N LEU A 27 -2.94 8.26 -6.19
CA LEU A 27 -1.76 7.40 -6.37
C LEU A 27 -1.87 6.56 -7.65
N ARG A 28 -3.06 6.00 -7.94
CA ARG A 28 -3.31 5.28 -9.19
C ARG A 28 -3.11 6.19 -10.40
N ALA A 29 -3.68 7.40 -10.36
CA ALA A 29 -3.58 8.38 -11.43
C ALA A 29 -2.14 8.85 -11.65
N ALA A 30 -1.37 9.07 -10.58
CA ALA A 30 0.06 9.40 -10.65
C ALA A 30 0.90 8.30 -11.33
N ARG A 31 0.42 7.05 -11.31
CA ARG A 31 1.01 5.93 -12.05
C ARG A 31 0.44 5.73 -13.45
N ASN A 32 -0.36 6.65 -13.96
CA ASN A 32 -1.03 6.60 -15.27
C ASN A 32 -1.91 5.35 -15.48
N LEU A 33 -2.48 4.81 -14.40
CA LEU A 33 -3.36 3.64 -14.47
C LEU A 33 -4.83 4.06 -14.46
N THR A 34 -5.67 3.44 -15.27
CA THR A 34 -7.13 3.56 -15.17
C THR A 34 -7.68 2.61 -14.10
N GLN A 35 -8.91 2.87 -13.63
CA GLN A 35 -9.59 1.95 -12.70
C GLN A 35 -9.78 0.56 -13.32
N GLU A 36 -10.01 0.47 -14.64
CA GLU A 36 -10.14 -0.80 -15.36
C GLU A 36 -8.82 -1.58 -15.42
N GLN A 37 -7.71 -0.89 -15.64
CA GLN A 37 -6.38 -1.51 -15.64
C GLN A 37 -6.04 -2.07 -14.26
N LEU A 38 -6.32 -1.31 -13.19
CA LEU A 38 -6.15 -1.80 -11.82
C LEU A 38 -7.09 -2.97 -11.51
N ALA A 39 -8.36 -2.88 -11.93
CA ALA A 39 -9.34 -3.93 -11.74
C ALA A 39 -8.91 -5.24 -12.41
N LYS A 40 -8.39 -5.15 -13.64
CA LYS A 40 -7.83 -6.28 -14.39
C LYS A 40 -6.63 -6.90 -13.66
N ALA A 41 -5.71 -6.09 -13.14
CA ALA A 41 -4.56 -6.56 -12.37
C ALA A 41 -4.98 -7.28 -11.06
N LEU A 42 -6.08 -6.82 -10.45
CA LEU A 42 -6.64 -7.40 -9.22
C LEU A 42 -7.61 -8.57 -9.46
N GLY A 43 -8.02 -8.83 -10.70
CA GLY A 43 -9.04 -9.84 -11.02
C GLY A 43 -10.43 -9.52 -10.47
N VAL A 44 -10.79 -8.24 -10.37
CA VAL A 44 -12.09 -7.77 -9.84
C VAL A 44 -12.81 -6.87 -10.85
N ALA A 45 -14.08 -6.54 -10.59
CA ALA A 45 -14.82 -5.58 -11.40
C ALA A 45 -14.34 -4.14 -11.16
N GLN A 46 -14.40 -3.28 -12.18
CA GLN A 46 -14.04 -1.85 -12.05
C GLN A 46 -14.86 -1.13 -10.96
N ALA A 47 -16.14 -1.47 -10.80
CA ALA A 47 -16.97 -0.93 -9.72
C ALA A 47 -16.45 -1.29 -8.32
N ALA A 48 -15.73 -2.41 -8.17
CA ALA A 48 -15.09 -2.78 -6.90
C ALA A 48 -13.88 -1.90 -6.61
N VAL A 49 -13.09 -1.53 -7.63
CA VAL A 49 -11.99 -0.55 -7.51
C VAL A 49 -12.53 0.83 -7.14
N SER A 50 -13.60 1.28 -7.80
CA SER A 50 -14.23 2.56 -7.49
C SER A 50 -14.74 2.63 -6.04
N LYS A 51 -15.28 1.53 -5.51
CA LYS A 51 -15.67 1.43 -4.08
C LYS A 51 -14.46 1.34 -3.14
N MET A 52 -13.37 0.72 -3.58
CA MET A 52 -12.14 0.59 -2.80
C MET A 52 -11.48 1.96 -2.60
N GLU A 53 -11.36 2.75 -3.67
CA GLU A 53 -10.75 4.09 -3.62
C GLU A 53 -11.50 5.08 -2.73
N ARG A 54 -12.83 4.96 -2.65
CA ARG A 54 -13.68 5.88 -1.85
C ARG A 54 -13.79 5.51 -0.36
N ARG A 55 -13.27 4.34 0.06
CA ARG A 55 -13.39 3.89 1.45
C ARG A 55 -12.20 4.38 2.28
N ALA A 56 -12.50 5.16 3.32
CA ALA A 56 -11.51 5.56 4.33
C ALA A 56 -10.96 4.36 5.14
N ASP A 57 -11.82 3.38 5.46
CA ASP A 57 -11.43 2.18 6.23
C ASP A 57 -11.20 0.97 5.32
N MET A 58 -10.10 0.97 4.59
CA MET A 58 -9.68 -0.17 3.77
C MET A 58 -8.81 -1.14 4.60
N TYR A 59 -9.11 -2.44 4.50
CA TYR A 59 -8.24 -3.47 5.07
C TYR A 59 -6.81 -3.34 4.54
N ILE A 60 -5.82 -3.40 5.43
CA ILE A 60 -4.38 -3.33 5.08
C ILE A 60 -4.01 -4.38 4.03
N SER A 61 -4.64 -5.55 4.07
CA SER A 61 -4.49 -6.61 3.06
C SER A 61 -4.87 -6.18 1.65
N THR A 62 -6.00 -5.47 1.53
CA THR A 62 -6.51 -4.94 0.26
C THR A 62 -5.60 -3.83 -0.26
N LEU A 63 -5.18 -2.90 0.62
CA LEU A 63 -4.24 -1.84 0.26
C LEU A 63 -2.90 -2.43 -0.21
N HIS A 64 -2.34 -3.41 0.50
CA HIS A 64 -1.13 -4.10 0.09
C HIS A 64 -1.26 -4.69 -1.32
N THR A 65 -2.39 -5.37 -1.60
CA THR A 65 -2.64 -6.01 -2.90
C THR A 65 -2.79 -4.97 -4.02
N ALA A 66 -3.48 -3.86 -3.76
CA ALA A 66 -3.62 -2.75 -4.70
C ALA A 66 -2.27 -2.10 -5.03
N ILE A 67 -1.46 -1.78 -4.01
CA ILE A 67 -0.12 -1.21 -4.18
C ILE A 67 0.79 -2.17 -4.94
N LYS A 68 0.74 -3.47 -4.64
CA LYS A 68 1.48 -4.50 -5.39
C LYS A 68 1.04 -4.60 -6.85
N ALA A 69 -0.26 -4.54 -7.11
CA ALA A 69 -0.80 -4.55 -8.47
C ALA A 69 -0.39 -3.30 -9.27
N MET A 70 -0.12 -2.18 -8.60
CA MET A 70 0.47 -0.97 -9.20
C MET A 70 2.01 -1.06 -9.35
N GLY A 71 2.64 -2.17 -8.95
CA GLY A 71 4.09 -2.34 -8.97
C GLY A 71 4.81 -1.56 -7.87
N GLY A 72 4.19 -1.37 -6.72
CA GLY A 72 4.79 -0.76 -5.53
C GLY A 72 4.92 -1.75 -4.37
N ASP A 73 5.66 -1.33 -3.34
CA ASP A 73 5.78 -2.01 -2.06
C ASP A 73 5.09 -1.19 -0.98
N LEU A 74 4.22 -1.82 -0.17
CA LEU A 74 3.61 -1.15 0.97
C LEU A 74 4.54 -1.27 2.19
N GLU A 75 4.95 -0.13 2.75
CA GLU A 75 5.65 -0.05 4.03
C GLU A 75 4.77 0.66 5.07
N ILE A 76 4.62 0.03 6.25
CA ILE A 76 3.85 0.60 7.37
C ILE A 76 4.83 1.00 8.47
N ARG A 77 4.74 2.26 8.90
CA ARG A 77 5.61 2.86 9.90
C ARG A 77 4.77 3.46 11.02
N ALA A 78 5.14 3.20 12.28
CA ALA A 78 4.62 3.89 13.44
C ALA A 78 5.58 5.03 13.81
N VAL A 79 5.07 6.26 13.88
CA VAL A 79 5.87 7.45 14.20
C VAL A 79 5.62 7.82 15.66
N PHE A 80 6.69 7.88 16.44
CA PHE A 80 6.70 8.31 17.83
C PHE A 80 7.63 9.53 18.00
N PRO A 81 7.50 10.32 19.07
CA PRO A 81 8.44 11.41 19.36
C PRO A 81 9.90 10.96 19.44
N GLU A 82 10.16 9.71 19.83
CA GLU A 82 11.50 9.13 20.02
C GLU A 82 12.06 8.49 18.74
N GLY A 83 11.24 8.32 17.70
CA GLY A 83 11.68 7.74 16.44
C GLY A 83 10.56 7.04 15.65
N THR A 84 10.93 6.47 14.51
CA THR A 84 9.99 5.75 13.64
C THR A 84 10.30 4.26 13.61
N VAL A 85 9.29 3.42 13.85
CA VAL A 85 9.42 1.96 13.86
C VAL A 85 8.67 1.36 12.66
N ARG A 86 9.33 0.47 11.91
CA ARG A 86 8.70 -0.26 10.80
C ARG A 86 7.93 -1.47 11.34
N ILE A 87 6.66 -1.62 10.94
CA ILE A 87 5.81 -2.75 11.35
C ILE A 87 6.01 -3.91 10.36
N HIS A 88 6.39 -5.10 10.87
CA HIS A 88 6.63 -6.29 10.03
C HIS A 88 5.51 -7.33 10.04
N GLN A 89 4.52 -7.19 10.95
CA GLN A 89 3.39 -8.11 11.10
C GLN A 89 2.59 -8.35 9.80
N PHE A 90 2.70 -7.41 8.86
CA PHE A 90 1.96 -7.36 7.60
C PHE A 90 2.76 -7.84 6.39
N ARG A 91 3.94 -8.44 6.57
CA ARG A 91 4.75 -8.94 5.45
C ARG A 91 4.17 -10.20 4.79
N ASP A 92 3.37 -10.98 5.52
CA ASP A 92 2.88 -12.31 5.07
C ASP A 92 1.38 -12.35 4.71
N ILE A 93 0.76 -11.20 4.42
CA ILE A 93 -0.70 -11.09 4.28
C ILE A 93 -1.28 -11.98 3.14
N GLU A 94 -0.45 -12.45 2.21
CA GLU A 94 -0.89 -13.35 1.12
C GLU A 94 -1.54 -14.66 1.61
N ARG A 95 -1.18 -15.16 2.81
CA ARG A 95 -1.72 -16.43 3.33
C ARG A 95 -3.07 -16.32 4.03
N ALA A 96 -3.43 -15.15 4.57
CA ALA A 96 -4.63 -15.00 5.40
C ALA A 96 -5.95 -14.81 4.61
N GLY A 97 -5.86 -14.41 3.32
CA GLY A 97 -7.02 -14.10 2.49
C GLY A 97 -7.69 -15.29 1.79
N ARG A 98 -7.03 -16.45 1.69
CA ARG A 98 -7.62 -17.67 1.10
C ARG A 98 -8.46 -18.44 2.12
N ARG A 99 -9.55 -17.83 2.62
CA ARG A 99 -10.61 -18.63 3.25
C ARG A 99 -11.51 -19.15 2.11
N PRO A 100 -11.57 -20.46 1.84
CA PRO A 100 -12.40 -20.99 0.77
C PRO A 100 -13.86 -20.61 1.03
N PRO A 101 -14.65 -20.29 -0.01
CA PRO A 101 -16.04 -19.92 0.15
C PRO A 101 -16.77 -21.02 0.90
N LYS A 102 -17.42 -20.66 2.02
CA LYS A 102 -18.19 -21.58 2.84
C LYS A 102 -19.29 -22.17 1.94
N ARG A 103 -19.14 -23.43 1.55
CA ARG A 103 -20.15 -24.15 0.74
C ARG A 103 -21.49 -23.96 1.43
N ARG A 104 -22.43 -23.27 0.78
CA ARG A 104 -23.83 -23.26 1.20
C ARG A 104 -24.30 -24.71 1.15
N ARG A 105 -24.61 -25.29 2.31
CA ARG A 105 -25.35 -26.55 2.37
C ARG A 105 -26.73 -26.27 1.77
N THR A 106 -26.98 -26.86 0.61
CA THR A 106 -28.32 -27.10 0.06
C THR A 106 -29.04 -28.13 0.92
#